data_AF-A0A950MRC7-F1
#
_entry.id   AF-A0A950MRC7-F1
#
_cell.length_a   1.000
_cell.length_b   1.000
_cell.length_c   1.000
_cell.angle_alpha   90.00
_cell.angle_beta   90.00
_cell.angle_gamma   90.00
#
_symmetry.space_group_name_H-M   'P 1'
#
loop_
_entity.id
_entity.type
_entity.pdbx_description
1 polymer ?
#
loop_
_entity_poly.entity_id
_entity_poly.type
_entity_poly.pdbx_seq_one_letter_code
_entity_poly.pdbx_strand_id
1 'polypeptide(L)'
;MTNRVIVQLRTLFVVLFAVLVVRQLYVQLIAGPNYAAKSFNPRHALLSERRGRILASDGTILAETVKKHRVYPFGAQLAHTVGYVSLRFGASGIEAAYDSALTPPDTTGDPISQIAEVVQSLGGRSTQTHGADVVTTLKIPIQT
;
A
#
# COMPACT_ATOMS: atom_id res chain seq x y z
N MET A 1 -13.84 -9.90 55.51
CA MET A 1 -12.77 -8.89 55.53
C MET A 1 -11.95 -9.02 54.25
N THR A 2 -12.12 -8.11 53.29
CA THR A 2 -11.34 -8.16 52.05
C THR A 2 -9.90 -7.76 52.38
N ASN A 3 -8.96 -8.66 52.13
CA ASN A 3 -7.56 -8.43 52.45
C ASN A 3 -7.02 -7.27 51.60
N ARG A 4 -6.62 -6.17 52.24
CA ARG A 4 -6.13 -4.95 51.59
C ARG A 4 -4.96 -5.23 50.64
N VAL A 5 -4.12 -6.21 50.99
CA VAL A 5 -2.96 -6.63 50.18
C VAL A 5 -3.41 -7.20 48.83
N ILE A 6 -4.45 -8.03 48.82
CA ILE A 6 -4.99 -8.63 47.58
C ILE A 6 -5.58 -7.54 46.68
N VAL A 7 -6.28 -6.57 47.26
CA VAL A 7 -6.87 -5.46 46.50
C VAL A 7 -5.78 -4.59 45.87
N GLN A 8 -4.72 -4.26 46.62
CA GLN A 8 -3.59 -3.45 46.15
C GLN A 8 -2.83 -4.14 45.01
N LEU A 9 -2.52 -5.43 45.17
CA LEU A 9 -1.83 -6.20 44.14
C LEU A 9 -2.65 -6.28 42.86
N ARG A 10 -3.95 -6.56 42.96
CA ARG A 10 -4.87 -6.55 41.82
C ARG A 10 -4.89 -5.22 41.11
N THR A 11 -5.03 -4.11 41.84
CA THR A 11 -5.05 -2.77 41.24
C THR A 11 -3.73 -2.45 40.53
N LEU A 12 -2.59 -2.84 41.09
CA LEU A 12 -1.29 -2.63 40.46
C LEU A 12 -1.20 -3.36 39.11
N PHE A 13 -1.57 -4.63 39.05
CA PHE A 13 -1.58 -5.38 37.80
C PHE A 13 -2.56 -4.81 36.77
N VAL A 14 -3.77 -4.41 37.19
CA VAL A 14 -4.77 -3.79 36.29
C VAL A 14 -4.23 -2.49 35.70
N VAL A 15 -3.60 -1.64 36.51
CA VAL A 15 -2.99 -0.39 36.02
C VAL A 15 -1.84 -0.68 35.05
N LEU A 16 -0.98 -1.65 35.36
CA LEU A 16 0.12 -2.04 34.46
C LEU A 16 -0.39 -2.52 33.10
N PHE A 17 -1.40 -3.40 33.10
CA PHE A 17 -2.04 -3.86 31.85
C PHE A 17 -2.72 -2.71 31.11
N ALA A 18 -3.41 -1.80 31.81
CA ALA A 18 -4.02 -0.63 31.19
C ALA A 18 -2.97 0.26 30.50
N VAL A 19 -1.81 0.47 31.11
CA VAL A 19 -0.69 1.22 30.50
C VAL A 19 -0.21 0.52 29.21
N LEU A 20 -0.05 -0.80 29.24
CA LEU A 20 0.33 -1.57 28.04
C LEU A 20 -0.74 -1.47 26.94
N VAL A 21 -2.03 -1.56 27.28
CA VAL A 21 -3.14 -1.42 26.32
C VAL A 21 -3.13 -0.02 25.71
N VAL A 22 -3.00 1.03 26.51
CA VAL A 22 -2.93 2.41 26.02
C VAL A 22 -1.73 2.59 25.09
N ARG A 23 -0.57 2.05 25.46
CA ARG A 23 0.63 2.08 24.61
C ARG A 23 0.39 1.36 23.28
N GLN A 24 -0.30 0.22 23.31
CA GLN A 24 -0.61 -0.54 22.10
C GLN A 24 -1.59 0.20 21.20
N LEU A 25 -2.64 0.79 21.76
CA LEU A 25 -3.60 1.61 21.02
C LEU A 25 -2.94 2.83 20.39
N TYR A 26 -2.01 3.49 21.10
CA TYR A 26 -1.23 4.61 20.54
C TYR A 26 -0.45 4.18 19.30
N VAL A 27 0.24 3.04 19.36
CA VAL A 27 0.99 2.52 18.21
C VAL A 27 0.07 2.18 17.05
N GLN A 28 -1.08 1.56 17.31
CA GLN A 28 -2.02 1.16 16.25
C GLN A 28 -2.74 2.36 15.60
N LEU A 29 -3.23 3.31 16.40
CA LEU A 29 -4.06 4.42 15.91
C LEU A 29 -3.25 5.59 15.35
N ILE A 30 -2.09 5.90 15.94
CA ILE A 30 -1.33 7.11 15.61
C ILE A 30 -0.07 6.76 14.83
N ALA A 31 0.65 5.70 15.22
CA ALA A 31 1.90 5.33 14.56
C ALA A 31 1.73 4.32 13.42
N GLY A 32 0.58 3.61 13.37
CA GLY A 32 0.24 2.62 12.34
C GLY A 32 0.42 3.12 10.90
N PRO A 33 -0.10 4.31 10.55
CA PRO A 33 0.06 4.86 9.20
C PRO A 33 1.53 5.11 8.83
N ASN A 34 2.34 5.55 9.79
CA ASN A 34 3.76 5.87 9.58
C ASN A 34 4.63 4.63 9.41
N TYR A 35 4.26 3.49 10.02
CA TYR A 35 4.97 2.23 9.81
C TYR A 35 4.57 1.54 8.50
N ALA A 36 3.31 1.68 8.07
CA ALA A 36 2.83 1.16 6.79
C ALA A 36 3.47 1.88 5.60
N ALA A 37 3.66 3.20 5.71
CA ALA A 37 4.26 4.04 4.66
C ALA A 37 5.78 3.83 4.47
N LYS A 38 6.45 2.99 5.27
CA LYS A 38 7.90 2.80 5.16
C LYS A 38 8.21 1.99 3.90
N SER A 39 8.92 2.61 2.96
CA SER A 39 9.30 2.03 1.64
C SER A 39 10.04 0.68 1.70
N PHE A 40 10.62 0.31 2.85
CA PHE A 40 11.30 -0.97 3.05
C PHE A 40 10.39 -2.09 3.59
N ASN A 41 9.09 -1.85 3.73
CA ASN A 41 8.17 -2.90 4.15
C ASN A 41 8.07 -3.95 3.02
N PRO A 42 8.39 -5.24 3.26
CA PRO A 42 8.28 -6.30 2.24
C PRO A 42 6.87 -6.41 1.65
N ARG A 43 5.86 -5.88 2.34
CA ARG A 43 4.50 -5.72 1.83
C ARG A 43 4.39 -4.89 0.55
N HIS A 44 5.24 -3.87 0.38
CA HIS A 44 5.26 -3.04 -0.84
C HIS A 44 5.67 -3.85 -2.08
N ALA A 45 6.53 -4.86 -1.92
CA ALA A 45 6.91 -5.76 -3.01
C ALA A 45 5.72 -6.59 -3.52
N LEU A 46 4.80 -7.00 -2.63
CA LEU A 46 3.59 -7.74 -3.01
C LEU A 46 2.56 -6.83 -3.71
N LEU A 47 2.42 -5.58 -3.27
CA LEU A 47 1.52 -4.59 -3.90
C LEU A 47 2.03 -4.15 -5.28
N SER A 48 3.36 -4.17 -5.48
CA SER A 48 4.00 -3.87 -6.76
C SER A 48 3.57 -4.82 -7.88
N GLU A 49 3.18 -6.07 -7.55
CA GLU A 49 2.80 -7.09 -8.54
C GLU A 49 1.49 -6.74 -9.28
N ARG A 50 0.61 -5.93 -8.68
CA ARG A 50 -0.72 -5.58 -9.23
C ARG A 50 -0.88 -4.08 -9.49
N ARG A 51 0.25 -3.39 -9.67
CA ARG A 51 0.29 -1.94 -9.86
C ARG A 51 -0.32 -1.57 -11.23
N GLY A 52 -1.15 -0.52 -11.23
CA GLY A 52 -1.85 -0.01 -12.41
C GLY A 52 -0.94 0.38 -13.57
N ARG A 53 -1.46 0.37 -14.79
CA ARG A 53 -0.72 0.75 -16.00
C ARG A 53 -0.71 2.26 -16.16
N ILE A 54 0.35 2.78 -16.79
CA ILE A 54 0.42 4.17 -17.22
C ILE A 54 0.24 4.18 -18.73
N LEU A 55 -0.72 4.99 -19.20
CA LEU A 55 -1.12 5.09 -20.59
C LEU A 55 -0.89 6.53 -21.08
N ALA A 56 -0.53 6.67 -22.35
CA ALA A 56 -0.54 7.94 -23.06
C ALA A 56 -1.96 8.31 -23.49
N SER A 57 -2.14 9.53 -23.99
CA SER A 57 -3.47 10.06 -24.38
C SER A 57 -4.12 9.30 -25.53
N ASP A 58 -3.32 8.60 -26.32
CA ASP A 58 -3.69 7.73 -27.44
C ASP A 58 -3.92 6.26 -27.01
N GLY A 59 -3.74 5.95 -25.73
CA GLY A 59 -3.82 4.58 -25.20
C GLY A 59 -2.51 3.79 -25.28
N THR A 60 -1.41 4.40 -25.74
CA THR A 60 -0.11 3.75 -25.79
C THR A 60 0.43 3.44 -24.39
N ILE A 61 0.95 2.24 -24.17
CA ILE A 61 1.43 1.80 -22.85
C ILE A 61 2.79 2.43 -22.54
N LEU A 62 2.83 3.26 -21.51
CA LEU A 62 4.03 3.93 -21.01
C LEU A 62 4.75 3.12 -19.92
N ALA A 63 3.97 2.44 -19.07
CA ALA A 63 4.49 1.54 -18.05
C ALA A 63 3.47 0.44 -17.74
N GLU A 64 3.94 -0.80 -17.61
CA GLU A 64 3.10 -1.96 -17.29
C GLU A 64 3.83 -2.94 -16.39
N THR A 65 3.09 -3.71 -15.59
CA THR A 65 3.66 -4.75 -14.73
C THR A 65 3.47 -6.12 -15.38
N VAL A 66 4.56 -6.73 -15.82
CA VAL A 66 4.56 -8.07 -16.46
C VAL A 66 5.26 -9.06 -15.55
N LYS A 67 4.58 -10.15 -15.16
CA LYS A 67 5.15 -11.23 -14.34
C LYS A 67 5.98 -10.70 -13.15
N LYS A 68 5.39 -9.76 -12.38
CA LYS A 68 5.98 -9.11 -11.19
C LYS A 68 7.05 -8.05 -11.44
N HIS A 69 7.40 -7.77 -12.69
CA HIS A 69 8.39 -6.76 -13.03
C HIS A 69 7.72 -5.57 -13.72
N ARG A 70 8.10 -4.35 -13.31
CA ARG A 70 7.66 -3.12 -13.97
C ARG A 70 8.48 -2.89 -15.24
N VAL A 71 7.81 -2.84 -16.39
CA VAL A 71 8.39 -2.68 -17.72
C VAL A 71 8.04 -1.30 -18.26
N TYR A 72 9.02 -0.62 -18.85
CA TYR A 72 8.89 0.71 -19.46
C TYR A 72 9.24 0.60 -20.95
N PRO A 73 8.26 0.45 -21.86
CA PRO A 73 8.50 0.19 -23.27
C PRO A 73 9.37 1.24 -23.97
N PHE A 74 9.25 2.51 -23.59
CA PHE A 74 9.99 3.64 -24.19
C PHE A 74 11.31 3.96 -23.50
N GLY A 75 11.66 3.23 -22.43
CA GLY A 75 12.94 3.35 -21.72
C GLY A 75 13.37 4.80 -21.48
N ALA A 76 14.57 5.14 -21.96
CA ALA A 76 15.21 6.43 -21.73
C ALA A 76 14.45 7.65 -22.28
N GLN A 77 13.67 7.49 -23.36
CA GLN A 77 12.97 8.60 -24.03
C GLN A 77 11.96 9.27 -23.11
N LEU A 78 11.29 8.48 -22.27
CA LEU A 78 10.28 8.94 -21.33
C LEU A 78 10.70 8.74 -19.86
N ALA A 79 11.96 8.33 -19.61
CA ALA A 79 12.45 8.04 -18.26
C ALA A 79 12.35 9.22 -17.30
N HIS A 80 12.53 10.46 -17.78
CA HIS A 80 12.41 11.65 -16.92
C HIS A 80 10.95 11.98 -16.59
N THR A 81 10.03 11.74 -17.53
CA THR A 81 8.62 12.09 -17.37
C THR A 81 7.85 10.99 -16.64
N VAL A 82 7.94 9.75 -17.13
CA VAL A 82 7.32 8.57 -16.50
C VAL A 82 7.99 8.27 -15.17
N GLY A 83 9.32 8.38 -15.12
CA GLY A 83 10.11 8.06 -13.95
C GLY A 83 10.36 6.56 -13.82
N TYR A 84 10.67 6.15 -12.60
CA TYR A 84 10.87 4.76 -12.22
C TYR A 84 10.24 4.49 -10.86
N VAL A 85 10.07 3.21 -10.53
CA VAL A 85 9.76 2.73 -9.18
C VAL A 85 10.83 1.74 -8.75
N SER A 86 11.38 1.94 -7.55
CA SER A 86 12.38 1.07 -6.96
C SER A 86 12.13 0.90 -5.47
N LEU A 87 12.21 -0.34 -4.99
CA LEU A 87 12.14 -0.63 -3.55
C LEU A 87 13.29 0.01 -2.75
N ARG A 88 14.43 0.28 -3.42
CA ARG A 88 15.62 0.86 -2.78
C ARG A 88 15.71 2.38 -2.92
N PHE A 89 15.35 2.89 -4.09
CA PHE A 89 15.52 4.31 -4.45
C PHE A 89 14.21 5.11 -4.45
N GLY A 90 13.08 4.47 -4.16
CA GLY A 90 11.76 5.08 -4.21
C GLY A 90 11.22 5.21 -5.63
N ALA A 91 10.20 6.05 -5.80
CA ALA A 91 9.60 6.37 -7.08
C ALA A 91 10.00 7.78 -7.57
N SER A 92 9.91 8.04 -8.87
CA SER A 92 10.14 9.35 -9.48
C SER A 92 9.13 9.69 -10.58
N GLY A 93 9.06 10.94 -11.03
CA GLY A 93 8.21 11.36 -12.15
C GLY A 93 6.72 11.10 -11.92
N ILE A 94 6.01 10.65 -12.96
CA ILE A 94 4.60 10.24 -12.90
C ILE A 94 4.40 9.06 -11.93
N GLU A 95 5.35 8.13 -11.89
CA GLU A 95 5.29 6.97 -10.98
C GLU A 95 5.26 7.38 -9.51
N ALA A 96 5.90 8.50 -9.13
CA ALA A 96 5.81 9.06 -7.79
C ALA A 96 4.56 9.91 -7.58
N ALA A 97 4.19 10.74 -8.57
CA ALA A 97 3.07 11.65 -8.46
C ALA A 97 1.72 10.91 -8.32
N TYR A 98 1.60 9.75 -8.97
CA TYR A 98 0.40 8.92 -8.97
C TYR A 98 0.59 7.60 -8.22
N ASP A 99 1.59 7.50 -7.33
CA ASP A 99 1.90 6.27 -6.60
C ASP A 99 0.69 5.71 -5.84
N SER A 100 -0.10 6.58 -5.19
CA SER A 100 -1.30 6.20 -4.45
C SER A 100 -2.44 5.65 -5.32
N ALA A 101 -2.57 6.13 -6.56
CA ALA A 101 -3.58 5.66 -7.50
C ALA A 101 -3.13 4.37 -8.21
N LEU A 102 -1.85 4.29 -8.55
CA LEU A 102 -1.23 3.14 -9.21
C LEU A 102 -1.08 1.95 -8.26
N THR A 103 -0.89 2.20 -6.97
CA THR A 103 -0.81 1.15 -5.96
C THR A 103 -2.21 0.59 -5.71
N PRO A 104 -2.37 -0.76 -5.68
CA PRO A 104 -3.63 -1.36 -5.30
C PRO A 104 -4.10 -0.81 -3.95
N PRO A 105 -5.37 -0.40 -3.81
CA PRO A 105 -5.94 0.00 -2.54
C PRO A 105 -5.52 -0.96 -1.44
N ASP A 106 -4.87 -0.43 -0.40
CA ASP A 106 -4.42 -1.17 0.76
C ASP A 106 -5.60 -1.36 1.73
N THR A 107 -6.61 -2.09 1.27
CA THR A 107 -7.81 -2.47 2.01
C THR A 107 -7.52 -3.33 3.27
N THR A 108 -6.24 -3.50 3.62
CA THR A 108 -5.77 -4.27 4.78
C THR A 108 -5.39 -3.38 5.97
N GLY A 109 -5.40 -2.06 5.87
CA GLY A 109 -5.32 -1.20 7.06
C GLY A 109 -6.55 -1.36 7.96
N ASP A 110 -7.70 -1.60 7.33
CA ASP A 110 -9.00 -1.65 7.99
C ASP A 110 -9.39 -3.12 8.28
N PRO A 111 -9.48 -3.53 9.56
CA PRO A 111 -9.81 -4.91 9.91
C PRO A 111 -11.19 -5.35 9.41
N ILE A 112 -12.12 -4.40 9.20
CA ILE A 112 -13.49 -4.66 8.74
C ILE A 112 -13.51 -5.05 7.25
N SER A 113 -12.69 -4.41 6.42
CA SER A 113 -12.66 -4.67 4.99
C SER A 113 -11.88 -5.94 4.63
N GLN A 114 -10.90 -6.34 5.45
CA GLN A 114 -10.26 -7.66 5.34
C GLN A 114 -11.26 -8.80 5.53
N ILE A 115 -12.14 -8.68 6.53
CA ILE A 115 -13.19 -9.66 6.78
C ILE A 115 -14.18 -9.67 5.60
N ALA A 116 -14.54 -8.50 5.08
CA ALA A 116 -15.40 -8.40 3.90
C ALA A 116 -14.78 -9.02 2.64
N GLU A 117 -13.47 -8.87 2.42
CA GLU A 117 -12.73 -9.45 1.29
C GLU A 117 -12.64 -10.98 1.40
N VAL A 118 -12.35 -11.51 2.60
CA VAL A 118 -12.41 -12.96 2.87
C VAL A 118 -13.81 -13.46 2.56
N VAL A 119 -14.86 -12.80 3.08
CA VAL A 119 -16.27 -13.17 2.86
C VAL A 119 -16.72 -13.08 1.39
N GLN A 120 -16.03 -12.31 0.55
CA GLN A 120 -16.29 -12.25 -0.89
C GLN A 120 -15.51 -13.31 -1.66
N SER A 121 -14.28 -13.63 -1.23
CA SER A 121 -13.41 -14.60 -1.90
C SER A 121 -13.92 -16.04 -1.84
N LEU A 122 -14.43 -16.49 -0.69
CA LEU A 122 -15.13 -17.78 -0.56
C LEU A 122 -16.52 -17.81 -1.24
N GLY A 123 -17.10 -16.65 -1.56
CA GLY A 123 -18.31 -16.51 -2.38
C GLY A 123 -18.03 -16.53 -3.88
N GLY A 124 -16.80 -16.82 -4.30
CA GLY A 124 -16.38 -16.86 -5.70
C GLY A 124 -16.18 -15.49 -6.35
N ARG A 125 -16.36 -14.38 -5.60
CA ARG A 125 -16.11 -13.02 -6.07
C ARG A 125 -14.74 -12.56 -5.60
N SER A 126 -13.69 -12.97 -6.31
CA SER A 126 -12.36 -12.44 -6.07
C SER A 126 -12.31 -11.03 -6.66
N THR A 127 -12.54 -10.01 -5.84
CA THR A 127 -12.15 -8.63 -6.17
C THR A 127 -10.62 -8.59 -6.10
N GLN A 128 -9.97 -9.04 -7.17
CA GLN A 128 -8.54 -8.84 -7.35
C GLN A 128 -8.33 -7.34 -7.50
N THR A 129 -8.11 -6.68 -6.37
CA THR A 129 -7.88 -5.26 -6.30
C THR A 129 -6.59 -4.97 -7.07
N HIS A 130 -6.75 -4.43 -8.28
CA HIS A 130 -5.67 -3.93 -9.11
C HIS A 130 -5.54 -2.43 -8.85
N GLY A 131 -4.32 -1.91 -8.97
CA GLY A 131 -4.13 -0.46 -8.99
C GLY A 131 -4.88 0.18 -10.16
N ALA A 132 -5.28 1.44 -10.00
CA ALA A 132 -5.96 2.16 -11.07
C ALA A 132 -5.00 2.46 -12.22
N ASP A 133 -5.52 2.38 -13.45
CA ASP A 133 -4.76 2.77 -14.64
C ASP A 133 -4.80 4.30 -14.78
N VAL A 134 -3.63 4.92 -15.01
CA VAL A 134 -3.48 6.37 -15.13
C VAL A 134 -3.29 6.72 -16.61
N VAL A 135 -4.21 7.53 -17.13
CA VAL A 135 -4.11 8.06 -18.50
C VAL A 135 -3.49 9.45 -18.46
N THR A 136 -2.42 9.63 -19.21
CA THR A 136 -1.65 10.88 -19.28
C THR A 136 -2.02 11.67 -20.52
N THR A 137 -1.73 12.97 -20.52
CA THR A 137 -1.92 13.85 -21.69
C THR A 137 -0.76 13.79 -22.69
N LEU A 138 0.23 12.90 -22.47
CA LEU A 138 1.35 12.76 -23.38
C LEU A 138 0.89 12.25 -24.74
N LYS A 139 1.42 12.86 -25.79
CA LYS A 139 1.34 12.36 -27.17
C LYS A 139 2.73 11.88 -27.55
N ILE A 140 2.86 10.59 -27.80
CA ILE A 140 4.14 10.03 -28.22
C ILE A 140 4.22 10.17 -29.74
N PRO A 141 5.18 10.93 -30.29
CA PRO A 141 5.45 10.82 -31.72
C PRO A 141 6.00 9.41 -31.95
N ILE A 142 5.20 8.55 -32.56
CA ILE A 142 5.65 7.24 -33.06
C ILE A 142 6.76 7.55 -34.07
N GLN A 143 8.02 7.40 -33.66
CA GLN A 143 9.13 7.39 -34.60
C GLN A 143 9.10 6.02 -35.30
N THR A 144 8.41 5.98 -36.45
CA THR A 144 8.59 4.94 -37.47
C THR A 144 9.99 4.95 -38.03
#